data_AF-A0A959ECP1-F1
#
_entry.id   AF-A0A959ECP1-F1
#
_cell.length_a   1.000
_cell.length_b   1.000
_cell.length_c   1.000
_cell.angle_alpha   90.00
_cell.angle_beta   90.00
_cell.angle_gamma   90.00
#
_symmetry.space_group_name_H-M   'P 1'
#
loop_
_entity.id
_entity.type
_entity.pdbx_description
1 polymer ?
#
loop_
_entity_poly.entity_id
_entity_poly.type
_entity_poly.pdbx_seq_one_letter_code
_entity_poly.pdbx_strand_id
1 'polypeptide(L)'
;MTDIQTLGELKKSGYQPRTVKEELRTNLIKKLQAKEKIFEGVLGFDDTVLPDIERAVLSRHNILLLGLRGQAKTRIARMLVALMDEYAPIVAGSELNDDPLNPISRYAHDLIAEKGDDTPIEWIHRNT
;
A
#
# COMPACT_ATOMS: atom_id res chain seq x y z
N MET A 1 9.00 6.33 -12.82
CA MET A 1 9.26 6.71 -11.41
C MET A 1 10.26 5.77 -10.75
N THR A 2 10.29 4.48 -11.14
CA THR A 2 11.25 3.48 -10.64
C THR A 2 12.72 3.76 -10.97
N ASP A 3 13.00 4.72 -11.86
CA ASP A 3 14.36 5.13 -12.23
C ASP A 3 15.04 6.03 -11.19
N ILE A 4 14.28 6.51 -10.19
CA ILE A 4 14.79 7.31 -9.07
C ILE A 4 15.52 6.38 -8.10
N GLN A 5 16.78 6.67 -7.78
CA GLN A 5 17.64 5.79 -6.98
C GLN A 5 18.12 6.41 -5.68
N THR A 6 17.89 7.71 -5.47
CA THR A 6 18.30 8.41 -4.24
C THR A 6 17.16 9.17 -3.58
N LEU A 7 17.31 9.40 -2.27
CA LEU A 7 16.38 10.21 -1.48
C LEU A 7 16.27 11.64 -2.02
N GLY A 8 17.37 12.24 -2.46
CA GLY A 8 17.39 13.58 -3.04
C GLY A 8 16.60 13.67 -4.35
N GLU A 9 16.73 12.69 -5.23
CA GLU A 9 15.92 12.61 -6.45
C GLU A 9 14.43 12.40 -6.13
N LEU A 10 14.13 11.56 -5.13
CA LEU A 10 12.75 11.31 -4.70
C LEU A 10 12.09 12.60 -4.21
N LYS A 11 12.79 13.39 -3.39
CA LYS A 11 12.32 14.72 -2.95
C LYS A 11 12.09 15.66 -4.14
N LYS A 12 13.04 15.72 -5.09
CA LYS A 12 12.92 16.56 -6.30
C LYS A 12 11.76 16.16 -7.21
N SER A 13 11.39 14.87 -7.23
CA SER A 13 10.24 14.38 -7.99
C SER A 13 8.89 14.86 -7.43
N GLY A 14 8.88 15.41 -6.21
CA GLY A 14 7.65 15.83 -5.53
C GLY A 14 6.86 14.67 -4.95
N TYR A 15 7.48 13.50 -4.79
CA TYR A 15 6.84 12.35 -4.13
C TYR A 15 6.39 12.74 -2.73
N GLN A 16 5.14 12.40 -2.41
CA GLN A 16 4.58 12.61 -1.08
C GLN A 16 4.17 11.26 -0.50
N PRO A 17 4.66 10.93 0.71
CA PRO A 17 4.29 9.69 1.36
C PRO A 17 2.81 9.77 1.75
N ARG A 18 2.11 8.65 1.63
CA ARG A 18 0.71 8.52 2.00
C ARG A 18 0.55 7.32 2.91
N THR A 19 -0.38 7.41 3.85
CA THR A 19 -0.72 6.24 4.67
C THR A 19 -1.40 5.17 3.82
N VAL A 20 -1.19 3.90 4.16
CA VAL A 20 -1.87 2.76 3.49
C VAL A 20 -3.39 2.97 3.45
N LYS A 21 -3.98 3.48 4.53
CA LYS A 21 -5.43 3.77 4.58
C LYS A 21 -5.87 4.83 3.56
N GLU A 22 -5.05 5.83 3.33
CA GLU A 22 -5.33 6.89 2.36
C GLU A 22 -5.16 6.41 0.92
N GLU A 23 -4.12 5.64 0.66
CA GLU A 23 -3.86 5.00 -0.62
C GLU A 23 -5.00 4.07 -1.01
N LEU A 24 -5.35 3.11 -0.14
CA LEU A 24 -6.45 2.16 -0.35
C LEU A 24 -7.77 2.89 -0.64
N ARG A 25 -8.10 3.92 0.16
CA ARG A 25 -9.31 4.73 -0.05
C ARG A 25 -9.30 5.44 -1.39
N THR A 26 -8.20 6.10 -1.74
CA THR A 26 -8.09 6.89 -2.97
C THR A 26 -8.23 6.00 -4.20
N ASN A 27 -7.54 4.86 -4.20
CA ASN A 27 -7.56 3.92 -5.30
C ASN A 27 -8.89 3.16 -5.40
N LEU A 28 -9.54 2.87 -4.26
CA LEU A 28 -10.90 2.34 -4.24
C LEU A 28 -11.89 3.32 -4.90
N ILE A 29 -11.84 4.60 -4.56
CA ILE A 29 -12.72 5.62 -5.17
C ILE A 29 -12.55 5.64 -6.70
N LYS A 30 -11.30 5.62 -7.19
CA LYS A 30 -11.01 5.58 -8.63
C LYS A 30 -11.63 4.35 -9.31
N LYS A 31 -11.46 3.16 -8.72
CA LYS A 31 -12.04 1.92 -9.27
C LYS A 31 -13.57 1.94 -9.28
N LEU A 32 -14.19 2.45 -8.22
CA LEU A 32 -15.65 2.60 -8.15
C LEU A 32 -16.18 3.57 -9.20
N GLN A 33 -15.50 4.71 -9.42
CA GLN A 33 -15.84 5.67 -10.48
C GLN A 33 -15.70 5.05 -11.88
N ALA A 34 -14.69 4.21 -12.08
CA ALA A 34 -14.47 3.46 -13.32
C ALA A 34 -15.39 2.24 -13.48
N LYS A 35 -16.22 1.92 -12.48
CA LYS A 35 -17.07 0.71 -12.42
C LYS A 35 -16.27 -0.59 -12.59
N GLU A 36 -15.02 -0.60 -12.12
CA GLU A 36 -14.18 -1.78 -12.12
C GLU A 36 -14.53 -2.70 -10.95
N LYS A 37 -14.49 -4.01 -11.19
CA LYS A 37 -14.65 -4.99 -10.11
C LYS A 37 -13.36 -5.09 -9.31
N ILE A 38 -13.45 -4.87 -8.00
CA ILE A 38 -12.30 -4.99 -7.08
C ILE A 38 -12.14 -6.42 -6.58
N PHE A 39 -13.27 -7.09 -6.30
CA PHE A 39 -13.32 -8.41 -5.67
C PHE A 39 -13.75 -9.51 -6.65
N GLU A 40 -13.05 -9.61 -7.79
CA GLU A 40 -13.19 -10.73 -8.72
C GLU A 40 -13.01 -12.14 -8.11
N GLY A 41 -13.94 -13.06 -8.42
CA GLY A 41 -13.86 -14.45 -7.99
C GLY A 41 -14.23 -14.69 -6.51
N VAL A 42 -14.81 -13.69 -5.84
CA VAL A 42 -15.50 -13.86 -4.55
C VAL A 42 -17.00 -13.92 -4.83
N LEU A 43 -17.58 -15.12 -4.82
CA LEU A 43 -18.99 -15.33 -5.14
C LEU A 43 -19.85 -15.42 -3.88
N GLY A 44 -21.06 -14.84 -3.93
CA GLY A 44 -22.06 -14.97 -2.85
C GLY A 44 -21.90 -13.97 -1.71
N PHE A 45 -21.00 -12.99 -1.86
CA PHE A 45 -20.77 -11.92 -0.90
C PHE A 45 -21.06 -10.52 -1.46
N ASP A 46 -21.52 -10.44 -2.71
CA ASP A 46 -21.80 -9.20 -3.45
C ASP A 46 -22.78 -8.28 -2.70
N ASP A 47 -23.79 -8.86 -2.04
CA ASP A 47 -24.84 -8.11 -1.33
C ASP A 47 -24.61 -8.04 0.20
N THR A 48 -23.49 -8.56 0.72
CA THR A 48 -23.25 -8.64 2.18
C THR A 48 -21.86 -8.12 2.55
N VAL A 49 -20.84 -8.96 2.44
CA VAL A 49 -19.49 -8.70 2.98
C VAL A 49 -18.72 -7.71 2.12
N LEU A 50 -18.83 -7.77 0.79
CA LEU A 50 -18.07 -6.89 -0.10
C LEU A 50 -18.45 -5.41 0.08
N PRO A 51 -19.74 -5.02 0.13
CA PRO A 51 -20.13 -3.64 0.41
C PRO A 51 -19.63 -3.13 1.77
N ASP A 52 -19.59 -3.99 2.80
CA ASP A 52 -19.09 -3.60 4.12
C ASP A 52 -17.59 -3.35 4.13
N ILE A 53 -16.82 -4.14 3.37
CA ILE A 53 -15.39 -3.92 3.19
C ILE A 53 -15.14 -2.60 2.45
N GLU A 54 -15.87 -2.33 1.37
CA GLU A 54 -15.76 -1.07 0.63
C GLU A 54 -16.04 0.13 1.55
N ARG A 55 -17.13 0.08 2.32
CA ARG A 55 -17.47 1.12 3.31
C ARG A 55 -16.38 1.29 4.37
N ALA A 56 -15.82 0.20 4.88
CA ALA A 56 -14.77 0.23 5.87
C ALA A 56 -13.48 0.88 5.33
N VAL A 57 -13.09 0.55 4.09
CA VAL A 57 -11.94 1.17 3.41
C VAL A 57 -12.21 2.66 3.16
N LEU A 58 -13.38 3.02 2.64
CA LEU A 58 -13.77 4.41 2.42
C LEU A 58 -13.76 5.23 3.72
N SER A 59 -14.12 4.60 4.84
CA SER A 59 -14.14 5.21 6.18
C SER A 59 -12.79 5.14 6.90
N ARG A 60 -11.75 4.57 6.27
CA ARG A 60 -10.41 4.37 6.86
C ARG A 60 -10.43 3.57 8.18
N HIS A 61 -11.39 2.66 8.33
CA HIS A 61 -11.53 1.79 9.49
C HIS A 61 -10.50 0.65 9.50
N ASN A 62 -10.25 0.11 10.69
CA ASN A 62 -9.53 -1.17 10.83
C ASN A 62 -10.52 -2.30 10.52
N ILE A 63 -10.07 -3.33 9.80
CA ILE A 63 -10.91 -4.45 9.36
C ILE A 63 -10.41 -5.74 9.99
N LEU A 64 -11.32 -6.48 10.63
CA LEU A 64 -11.07 -7.83 11.14
C LEU A 64 -11.95 -8.81 10.38
N LEU A 65 -11.33 -9.72 9.61
CA LEU A 65 -12.06 -10.75 8.86
C LEU A 65 -12.25 -11.99 9.75
N LEU A 66 -13.49 -12.26 10.18
CA LEU A 66 -13.87 -13.43 10.96
C LEU A 66 -14.80 -14.35 10.17
N GLY A 67 -14.71 -15.66 10.39
CA GLY A 67 -15.55 -16.65 9.71
C GLY A 67 -14.95 -18.05 9.71
N LEU A 68 -15.71 -19.03 9.25
CA LEU A 68 -15.31 -20.44 9.19
C LEU A 68 -14.20 -20.69 8.14
N ARG A 69 -13.55 -21.85 8.22
CA ARG A 69 -12.55 -22.27 7.23
C ARG A 69 -13.18 -22.33 5.83
N GLY A 70 -12.47 -21.84 4.82
CA GLY A 70 -12.94 -21.86 3.42
C GLY A 70 -13.81 -20.67 2.99
N GLN A 71 -14.20 -19.77 3.90
CA GLN A 71 -15.04 -18.61 3.58
C GLN A 71 -14.28 -17.40 2.98
N ALA A 72 -13.29 -17.65 2.12
CA ALA A 72 -12.58 -16.62 1.34
C ALA A 72 -11.87 -15.47 2.10
N LYS A 73 -11.75 -15.48 3.44
CA LYS A 73 -11.06 -14.42 4.23
C LYS A 73 -9.69 -14.01 3.67
N THR A 74 -8.80 -14.98 3.48
CA THR A 74 -7.44 -14.73 2.93
C THR A 74 -7.47 -14.31 1.46
N ARG A 75 -8.50 -14.70 0.71
CA ARG A 75 -8.69 -14.24 -0.68
C ARG A 75 -9.03 -12.75 -0.65
N ILE A 76 -10.07 -12.36 0.09
CA ILE A 76 -10.46 -10.96 0.27
C ILE A 76 -9.28 -10.09 0.72
N ALA A 77 -8.54 -10.51 1.75
CA ALA A 77 -7.39 -9.76 2.24
C ALA A 77 -6.33 -9.50 1.16
N ARG A 78 -6.02 -10.51 0.33
CA ARG A 78 -5.07 -10.36 -0.78
C ARG A 78 -5.59 -9.45 -1.88
N MET A 79 -6.90 -9.36 -2.10
CA MET A 79 -7.48 -8.48 -3.10
C MET A 79 -7.41 -7.01 -2.71
N LEU A 80 -7.36 -6.71 -1.40
CA LEU A 80 -7.11 -5.34 -0.93
C LEU A 80 -5.71 -4.85 -1.35
N VAL A 81 -4.73 -5.73 -1.52
CA VAL A 81 -3.39 -5.37 -2.03
C VAL A 81 -3.47 -4.84 -3.47
N ALA A 82 -4.46 -5.27 -4.26
CA ALA A 82 -4.66 -4.75 -5.62
C ALA A 82 -5.14 -3.27 -5.65
N LEU A 83 -5.53 -2.72 -4.48
CA LEU A 83 -5.81 -1.30 -4.30
C LEU A 83 -4.57 -0.48 -3.94
N MET A 84 -3.43 -1.11 -3.64
CA MET A 84 -2.17 -0.40 -3.45
C MET A 84 -1.55 -0.03 -4.80
N ASP A 85 -0.77 1.04 -4.81
CA ASP A 85 0.03 1.46 -5.95
C ASP A 85 1.00 0.33 -6.34
N GLU A 86 1.35 0.29 -7.62
CA GLU A 86 2.11 -0.83 -8.17
C GLU A 86 3.52 -0.92 -7.58
N TYR A 87 4.13 0.24 -7.34
CA TYR A 87 5.46 0.38 -6.78
C TYR A 87 5.48 1.38 -5.64
N ALA A 88 6.25 1.07 -4.59
CA ALA A 88 6.53 1.97 -3.47
C ALA A 88 8.04 2.13 -3.28
N PRO A 89 8.54 3.35 -3.05
CA PRO A 89 9.95 3.57 -2.74
C PRO A 89 10.23 3.15 -1.30
N ILE A 90 11.35 2.48 -1.08
CA ILE A 90 11.83 2.06 0.24
C ILE A 90 13.30 2.46 0.41
N VAL A 91 13.75 2.60 1.65
CA VAL A 91 15.19 2.72 1.94
C VAL A 91 15.87 1.39 1.60
N ALA A 92 16.88 1.43 0.74
CA ALA A 92 17.59 0.23 0.31
C ALA A 92 18.20 -0.51 1.51
N GLY A 93 18.00 -1.82 1.59
CA GLY A 93 18.49 -2.66 2.69
C GLY A 93 17.67 -2.60 3.98
N SER A 94 16.57 -1.82 4.03
CA SER A 94 15.65 -1.87 5.18
C SER A 94 14.83 -3.16 5.19
N GLU A 95 14.88 -3.91 6.29
CA GLU A 95 14.05 -5.10 6.49
C GLU A 95 12.55 -4.78 6.63
N LEU A 96 12.22 -3.56 7.08
CA LEU A 96 10.83 -3.13 7.30
C LEU A 96 10.24 -2.39 6.10
N ASN A 97 10.97 -2.31 4.97
CA ASN A 97 10.56 -1.55 3.80
C ASN A 97 10.24 -0.09 4.18
N ASP A 98 11.15 0.55 4.92
CA ASP A 98 10.94 1.91 5.44
C ASP A 98 10.69 2.92 4.32
N ASP A 99 9.70 3.81 4.55
CA ASP A 99 9.48 4.97 3.69
C ASP A 99 10.70 5.91 3.78
N PRO A 100 11.34 6.28 2.64
CA PRO A 100 12.51 7.15 2.65
C PRO A 100 12.26 8.56 3.22
N LEU A 101 11.02 9.04 3.21
CA LEU A 101 10.63 10.35 3.73
C LEU A 101 10.05 10.30 5.14
N ASN A 102 9.60 9.13 5.59
CA ASN A 102 9.06 8.93 6.93
C ASN A 102 9.46 7.55 7.51
N PRO A 103 10.77 7.33 7.75
CA PRO A 103 11.28 6.05 8.23
C PRO A 103 10.84 5.78 9.67
N ILE A 104 10.77 4.49 10.04
CA ILE A 104 10.40 4.03 11.38
C ILE A 104 11.57 3.26 12.01
N SER A 105 12.31 2.49 11.22
CA SER A 105 13.42 1.70 11.74
C SER A 105 14.63 2.56 12.08
N ARG A 106 15.38 2.13 13.10
CA ARG A 106 16.67 2.75 13.44
C ARG A 106 17.66 2.67 12.26
N TYR A 107 17.67 1.56 11.53
CA TYR A 107 18.54 1.38 10.36
C TYR A 107 18.34 2.50 9.33
N ALA A 108 17.08 2.76 8.95
CA ALA A 108 16.77 3.81 7.98
C ALA A 108 17.09 5.20 8.53
N HIS A 109 16.81 5.47 9.81
CA HIS A 109 17.19 6.73 10.46
C HIS A 109 18.70 6.98 10.41
N ASP A 110 19.51 5.98 10.76
CA ASP A 110 20.97 6.09 10.79
C ASP A 110 21.53 6.28 9.38
N LEU A 111 21.03 5.52 8.39
CA LEU A 111 21.48 5.61 7.01
C LEU A 111 21.12 6.95 6.36
N ILE A 112 19.94 7.51 6.66
CA ILE A 112 19.53 8.83 6.20
C ILE A 112 20.36 9.92 6.88
N ALA A 113 20.67 9.77 8.16
CA ALA A 113 21.55 10.70 8.87
C ALA A 113 22.97 10.69 8.31
N GLU A 114 23.49 9.52 7.91
CA GLU A 114 24.83 9.36 7.33
C GLU A 114 24.93 9.91 5.90
N LYS A 115 23.98 9.53 5.03
CA LYS A 115 24.08 9.78 3.58
C LYS A 115 23.24 10.95 3.08
N GLY A 116 22.31 11.46 3.88
CA GLY A 116 21.46 12.59 3.50
C GLY A 116 20.71 12.34 2.19
N ASP A 117 20.85 13.26 1.23
CA ASP A 117 20.16 13.13 -0.06
C ASP A 117 20.72 12.01 -0.94
N ASP A 118 21.92 11.50 -0.65
CA ASP A 118 22.53 10.36 -1.37
C ASP A 118 22.10 9.00 -0.79
N THR A 119 21.16 8.98 0.17
CA THR A 119 20.62 7.72 0.68
C THR A 119 20.01 6.89 -0.46
N PRO A 120 20.47 5.65 -0.67
CA PRO A 120 19.96 4.79 -1.73
C PRO A 120 18.53 4.37 -1.44
N ILE A 121 17.69 4.39 -2.48
CA ILE A 121 16.32 3.89 -2.44
C ILE A 121 16.15 2.73 -3.42
N GLU A 122 15.22 1.84 -3.07
CA GLU A 122 14.77 0.74 -3.93
C GLU A 122 13.27 0.84 -4.14
N TRP A 123 12.76 0.21 -5.20
CA TRP A 123 11.33 0.18 -5.49
C TRP A 123 10.82 -1.24 -5.32
N ILE A 124 9.89 -1.44 -4.39
CA ILE A 124 9.23 -2.73 -4.20
C ILE A 124 7.92 -2.75 -4.98
N HIS A 125 7.63 -3.88 -5.59
CA HIS A 125 6.35 -4.10 -6.25
C HIS A 125 5.36 -4.68 -5.24
N ARG A 126 4.08 -4.30 -5.31
CA ARG A 126 3.03 -4.77 -4.38
C ARG A 126 2.81 -6.29 -4.32
N ASN A 127 3.33 -7.03 -5.30
CA ASN A 127 3.26 -8.50 -5.39
C ASN A 127 4.60 -9.22 -5.11
N THR A 128 5.65 -8.49 -4.74
CA THR A 128 6.91 -9.07 -4.27
C THR A 128 6.68 -9.76 -2.93
#